data_AF-A0A8J9X0W8-F1
#
_entry.id   AF-A0A8J9X0W8-F1
#
_cell.length_a   1.000
_cell.length_b   1.000
_cell.length_c   1.000
_cell.angle_alpha   90.00
_cell.angle_beta   90.00
_cell.angle_gamma   90.00
#
_symmetry.space_group_name_H-M   'P 1'
#
loop_
_entity.id
_entity.type
_entity.pdbx_description
1 polymer ?
#
loop_
_entity_poly.entity_id
_entity_poly.type
_entity_poly.pdbx_seq_one_letter_code
_entity_poly.pdbx_strand_id
1 'polypeptide(L)'
;MPPRSLSLRSSPSVMGWSDDYSLSSASFDVNAKNNKVRLPLTKSVKFSECNETFEVTHLDDMTNKEVADTWYDAKEYSAIKAGYQYTIFLMEAGEKIPQDDPDNTTRGLEYRTQEGAWARYENKRDAYNAVLDEQDRQWKVDKDDEQRIRKIYLDHSTKCADAAVVRGVKDEREAIRLHAEERARLQAAVKRAAERRAKKLAEKKKLKKLLSESKSIADETKSVTSKKSKVSSETKMKSTVMPEKKEKKLKSALSSSSLGDRKMKGTTSLRKKLERAEAQQ
;
A
#
# COMPACT_ATOMS: atom_id res chain seq x y z
N MET A 1 24.78 -19.55 -49.07
CA MET A 1 25.98 -19.84 -48.25
C MET A 1 25.62 -20.94 -47.27
N PRO A 2 26.50 -21.93 -47.02
CA PRO A 2 26.22 -22.99 -46.05
C PRO A 2 26.12 -22.41 -44.62
N PRO A 3 25.23 -22.94 -43.77
CA PRO A 3 25.14 -22.52 -42.37
C PRO A 3 26.47 -22.84 -41.67
N ARG A 4 26.98 -21.88 -40.88
CA ARG A 4 28.14 -22.11 -40.00
C ARG A 4 27.87 -23.32 -39.11
N SER A 5 28.84 -24.23 -39.01
CA SER A 5 28.68 -25.41 -38.15
C SER A 5 28.47 -24.96 -36.72
N LEU A 6 27.47 -25.55 -36.04
CA LEU A 6 27.15 -25.26 -34.64
C LEU A 6 28.34 -25.54 -33.69
N SER A 7 29.33 -26.31 -34.16
CA SER A 7 30.57 -26.61 -33.42
C SER A 7 31.55 -25.44 -33.30
N LEU A 8 31.38 -24.37 -34.09
CA LEU A 8 32.25 -23.17 -34.04
C LEU A 8 31.59 -21.99 -33.30
N ARG A 9 30.34 -22.12 -32.88
CA ARG A 9 29.73 -21.13 -32.00
C ARG A 9 30.31 -21.34 -30.60
N SER A 10 30.90 -20.29 -30.04
CA SER A 10 31.24 -20.22 -28.63
C SER A 10 30.03 -20.68 -27.82
N SER A 11 30.24 -21.59 -26.85
CA SER A 11 29.19 -22.05 -25.95
C SER A 11 28.40 -20.85 -25.45
N PRO A 12 27.05 -20.90 -25.43
CA PRO A 12 26.25 -19.80 -24.92
C PRO A 12 26.74 -19.50 -23.51
N SER A 13 27.50 -18.42 -23.41
CA SER A 13 27.95 -17.89 -22.14
C SER A 13 26.68 -17.46 -21.44
N VAL A 14 26.23 -18.28 -20.49
CA VAL A 14 25.27 -17.84 -19.49
C VAL A 14 26.03 -16.75 -18.77
N MET A 15 25.87 -15.50 -19.23
CA MET A 15 26.39 -14.35 -18.52
C MET A 15 25.80 -14.46 -17.13
N GLY A 16 26.64 -14.91 -16.19
CA GLY A 16 26.38 -14.70 -14.78
C GLY A 16 26.11 -13.23 -14.65
N TRP A 17 24.93 -12.89 -14.13
CA TRP A 17 24.63 -11.54 -13.69
C TRP A 17 25.56 -11.26 -12.51
N SER A 18 26.82 -10.96 -12.80
CA SER A 18 27.72 -10.38 -11.82
C SER A 18 27.22 -8.96 -11.60
N ASP A 19 26.69 -8.72 -10.41
CA ASP A 19 26.22 -7.43 -9.86
C ASP A 19 27.34 -6.38 -9.71
N ASP A 20 28.32 -6.40 -10.61
CA ASP A 20 29.39 -5.41 -10.68
C ASP A 20 28.93 -4.19 -11.50
N TYR A 21 27.72 -3.71 -11.24
CA TYR A 21 27.34 -2.34 -11.57
C TYR A 21 28.05 -1.41 -10.58
N SER A 22 29.35 -1.26 -10.76
CA SER A 22 30.14 -0.17 -10.16
C SER A 22 29.63 1.14 -10.74
N LEU A 23 28.54 1.65 -10.18
CA LEU A 23 28.08 3.02 -10.32
C LEU A 23 29.23 3.92 -9.90
N SER A 24 29.93 4.45 -10.91
CA SER A 24 30.85 5.57 -10.76
C SER A 24 30.09 6.68 -10.06
N SER A 25 30.32 6.78 -8.74
CA SER A 25 29.81 7.83 -7.89
C SER A 25 30.47 9.13 -8.33
N ALA A 26 29.85 9.82 -9.29
CA ALA A 26 30.19 11.19 -9.63
C ALA A 26 30.02 12.04 -8.36
N SER A 27 31.15 12.37 -7.74
CA SER A 27 31.24 13.28 -6.61
C SER A 27 30.83 14.68 -7.06
N PHE A 28 29.59 15.07 -6.77
CA PHE A 28 29.16 16.46 -6.89
C PHE A 28 29.76 17.25 -5.72
N ASP A 29 30.86 17.96 -5.99
CA ASP A 29 31.41 18.97 -5.09
C ASP A 29 30.49 20.20 -5.06
N VAL A 30 29.54 20.20 -4.12
CA VAL A 30 28.70 21.36 -3.84
C VAL A 30 29.41 22.26 -2.84
N ASN A 31 30.00 23.32 -3.38
CA ASN A 31 30.66 24.41 -2.66
C ASN A 31 29.65 25.19 -1.80
N ALA A 32 29.49 24.82 -0.53
CA ALA A 32 28.59 25.48 0.43
C ALA A 32 29.39 26.15 1.55
N LYS A 33 29.71 27.43 1.38
CA LYS A 33 30.20 28.30 2.46
C LYS A 33 29.03 28.71 3.35
N ASN A 34 29.21 28.57 4.66
CA ASN A 34 28.34 28.99 5.75
C ASN A 34 27.08 28.14 6.01
N ASN A 35 27.23 27.01 6.71
CA ASN A 35 26.21 26.56 7.65
C ASN A 35 26.75 25.54 8.66
N LYS A 36 26.24 25.60 9.89
CA LYS A 36 26.56 24.70 11.02
C LYS A 36 26.90 23.28 10.54
N VAL A 37 28.11 22.82 10.88
CA VAL A 37 28.63 21.48 10.56
C VAL A 37 27.69 20.42 11.13
N ARG A 38 26.69 20.03 10.35
CA ARG A 38 26.04 18.74 10.53
C ARG A 38 27.03 17.74 9.97
N LEU A 39 27.66 16.97 10.85
CA LEU A 39 28.48 15.84 10.43
C LEU A 39 27.65 15.05 9.41
N PRO A 40 28.19 14.77 8.20
CA PRO A 40 27.47 14.00 7.21
C PRO A 40 27.06 12.69 7.88
N LEU A 41 25.75 12.45 8.00
CA LEU A 41 25.28 11.12 8.39
C LEU A 41 25.68 10.20 7.25
N THR A 42 26.81 9.51 7.42
CA THR A 42 27.21 8.43 6.54
C THR A 42 26.11 7.39 6.66
N LYS A 43 25.34 7.22 5.57
CA LYS A 43 24.37 6.14 5.46
C LYS A 43 25.19 4.85 5.35
N SER A 44 25.64 4.29 6.48
CA SER A 44 26.30 2.98 6.50
C SER A 44 25.23 1.90 6.59
N VAL A 45 25.14 1.05 5.57
CA VAL A 45 24.41 -0.20 5.68
C VAL A 45 25.24 -1.11 6.57
N LYS A 46 24.74 -1.43 7.76
CA LYS A 46 25.32 -2.47 8.62
C LYS A 46 24.54 -3.75 8.38
N PHE A 47 25.23 -4.77 7.88
CA PHE A 47 24.67 -6.10 7.85
C PHE A 47 24.60 -6.62 9.29
N SER A 48 23.52 -7.33 9.62
CA SER A 48 23.43 -8.05 10.88
C SER A 48 24.55 -9.09 10.93
N GLU A 49 25.26 -9.19 12.06
CA GLU A 49 26.32 -10.19 12.26
C GLU A 49 25.75 -11.61 12.32
N CYS A 50 24.46 -11.73 12.68
CA CYS A 50 23.70 -12.97 12.66
C CYS A 50 22.65 -12.93 11.54
N ASN A 51 22.70 -13.92 10.65
CA ASN A 51 21.62 -14.16 9.70
C ASN A 51 20.43 -14.78 10.44
N GLU A 52 19.34 -14.04 10.59
CA GLU A 52 18.06 -14.64 10.95
C GLU A 52 17.60 -15.51 9.79
N THR A 53 17.57 -16.83 10.03
CA THR A 53 17.01 -17.79 9.07
C THR A 53 15.61 -18.14 9.56
N PHE A 54 14.66 -18.10 8.65
CA PHE A 54 13.29 -18.54 8.90
C PHE A 54 13.07 -19.81 8.12
N GLU A 55 12.65 -20.87 8.80
CA GLU A 55 12.23 -22.09 8.13
C GLU A 55 10.91 -21.81 7.40
N VAL A 56 10.93 -21.95 6.08
CA VAL A 56 9.73 -21.83 5.26
C VAL A 56 9.10 -23.22 5.23
N THR A 57 7.90 -23.36 5.81
CA THR A 57 7.15 -24.62 5.79
C THR A 57 6.98 -25.11 4.36
N HIS A 58 7.33 -26.39 4.12
CA HIS A 58 7.17 -27.00 2.81
C HIS A 58 5.67 -27.09 2.46
N LEU A 59 5.33 -26.99 1.17
CA LEU A 59 3.93 -26.98 0.73
C LEU A 59 3.17 -28.26 1.15
N ASP A 60 3.86 -29.41 1.15
CA ASP A 60 3.28 -30.71 1.54
C ASP A 60 3.03 -30.83 3.05
N ASP A 61 3.69 -30.00 3.87
CA ASP A 61 3.52 -29.98 5.32
C ASP A 61 2.42 -29.01 5.77
N MET A 62 1.95 -28.14 4.86
CA MET A 62 0.85 -27.23 5.15
C MET A 62 -0.48 -27.98 5.16
N THR A 63 -1.29 -27.74 6.19
CA THR A 63 -2.65 -28.27 6.21
C THR A 63 -3.49 -27.60 5.11
N ASN A 64 -4.49 -28.32 4.57
CA ASN A 64 -5.40 -27.76 3.55
C ASN A 64 -6.08 -26.44 4.00
N LYS A 65 -6.28 -26.27 5.31
CA LYS A 65 -6.81 -25.03 5.88
C LYS A 65 -5.78 -23.89 5.77
N GLU A 66 -4.53 -24.13 6.13
CA GLU A 66 -3.46 -23.13 5.98
C GLU A 66 -3.23 -22.78 4.52
N VAL A 67 -3.27 -23.75 3.60
CA VAL A 67 -3.18 -23.48 2.16
C VAL A 67 -4.34 -22.59 1.71
N ALA A 68 -5.57 -22.89 2.12
CA ALA A 68 -6.74 -22.08 1.78
C ALA A 68 -6.70 -20.68 2.40
N ASP A 69 -6.14 -20.53 3.61
CA ASP A 69 -6.01 -19.24 4.30
C ASP A 69 -4.80 -18.43 3.78
N THR A 70 -3.81 -19.07 3.12
CA THR A 70 -2.59 -18.43 2.60
C THR A 70 -2.76 -17.89 1.20
N TRP A 71 -3.52 -18.59 0.35
CA TRP A 71 -3.65 -18.26 -1.06
C TRP A 71 -5.06 -17.78 -1.38
N TYR A 72 -5.17 -16.77 -2.25
CA TYR A 72 -6.47 -16.31 -2.74
C TYR A 72 -7.21 -17.43 -3.47
N ASP A 73 -8.48 -17.61 -3.13
CA ASP A 73 -9.32 -18.54 -3.86
C ASP A 73 -9.66 -17.99 -5.26
N ALA A 74 -10.24 -18.84 -6.11
CA ALA A 74 -10.61 -18.42 -7.46
C ALA A 74 -11.67 -17.29 -7.48
N LYS A 75 -12.51 -17.19 -6.45
CA LYS A 75 -13.57 -16.18 -6.34
C LYS A 75 -13.01 -14.83 -5.91
N GLU A 76 -12.14 -14.80 -4.91
CA GLU A 76 -11.38 -13.65 -4.44
C GLU A 76 -10.53 -13.10 -5.57
N TYR A 77 -9.80 -13.97 -6.27
CA TYR A 77 -9.01 -13.55 -7.42
C TYR A 77 -9.87 -12.94 -8.52
N SER A 78 -11.05 -13.52 -8.78
CA SER A 78 -12.02 -12.94 -9.74
C SER A 78 -12.57 -11.59 -9.27
N ALA A 79 -12.81 -11.40 -7.98
CA ALA A 79 -13.25 -10.14 -7.41
C ALA A 79 -12.17 -9.06 -7.51
N ILE A 80 -10.90 -9.39 -7.20
CA ILE A 80 -9.74 -8.51 -7.38
C ILE A 80 -9.63 -8.09 -8.85
N LYS A 81 -9.78 -9.05 -9.78
CA LYS A 81 -9.78 -8.78 -11.22
C LYS A 81 -10.88 -7.80 -11.64
N ALA A 82 -12.11 -8.03 -11.18
CA ALA A 82 -13.23 -7.14 -11.48
C ALA A 82 -12.99 -5.73 -10.93
N GLY A 83 -12.39 -5.61 -9.74
CA GLY A 83 -12.03 -4.34 -9.12
C GLY A 83 -11.06 -3.52 -9.98
N TYR A 84 -9.89 -4.07 -10.32
CA TYR A 84 -8.92 -3.30 -11.10
C TYR A 84 -9.37 -3.08 -12.55
N GLN A 85 -10.21 -3.97 -13.12
CA GLN A 85 -10.78 -3.77 -14.46
C GLN A 85 -11.59 -2.49 -14.53
N TYR A 86 -12.41 -2.22 -13.52
CA TYR A 86 -13.15 -0.96 -13.42
C TYR A 86 -12.21 0.26 -13.45
N THR A 87 -11.12 0.21 -12.67
CA THR A 87 -10.10 1.27 -12.68
C THR A 87 -9.46 1.45 -14.05
N ILE A 88 -9.12 0.35 -14.76
CA ILE A 88 -8.59 0.42 -16.14
C ILE A 88 -9.58 1.09 -17.07
N PHE A 89 -10.87 0.74 -17.01
CA PHE A 89 -11.89 1.37 -17.85
C PHE A 89 -12.00 2.89 -17.61
N LEU A 90 -11.88 3.34 -16.35
CA LEU A 90 -11.84 4.77 -16.03
C LEU A 90 -10.58 5.45 -16.60
N MET A 91 -9.42 4.80 -16.50
CA MET A 91 -8.17 5.31 -17.08
C MET A 91 -8.27 5.46 -18.60
N GLU A 92 -8.81 4.45 -19.29
CA GLU A 92 -8.99 4.46 -20.75
C GLU A 92 -10.02 5.49 -21.21
N ALA A 93 -11.05 5.75 -20.40
CA ALA A 93 -12.03 6.81 -20.65
C ALA A 93 -11.46 8.22 -20.41
N GLY A 94 -10.27 8.35 -19.81
CA GLY A 94 -9.70 9.64 -19.40
C GLY A 94 -10.42 10.27 -18.20
N GLU A 95 -11.23 9.49 -17.48
CA GLU A 95 -11.98 9.96 -16.32
C GLU A 95 -11.06 10.08 -15.10
N LYS A 96 -11.31 11.10 -14.27
CA LYS A 96 -10.54 11.28 -13.04
C LYS A 96 -10.94 10.23 -12.02
N ILE A 97 -9.99 9.37 -11.64
CA ILE A 97 -10.19 8.41 -10.57
C ILE A 97 -10.24 9.17 -9.23
N PRO A 98 -11.28 8.96 -8.41
CA PRO A 98 -11.37 9.58 -7.09
C PRO A 98 -10.16 9.23 -6.24
N GLN A 99 -9.35 10.23 -5.87
CA GLN A 99 -8.18 10.01 -5.00
C GLN A 99 -8.57 9.62 -3.57
N ASP A 100 -9.81 9.86 -3.18
CA ASP A 100 -10.32 9.56 -1.85
C ASP A 100 -10.74 8.09 -1.68
N ASP A 101 -10.79 7.32 -2.78
CA ASP A 101 -11.18 5.91 -2.74
C ASP A 101 -9.95 5.01 -2.56
N PRO A 102 -9.75 4.40 -1.36
CA PRO A 102 -8.61 3.54 -1.11
C PRO A 102 -8.59 2.27 -1.98
N ASP A 103 -9.74 1.89 -2.56
CA ASP A 103 -9.88 0.69 -3.38
C ASP A 103 -9.46 0.92 -4.85
N ASN A 104 -9.30 2.18 -5.27
CA ASN A 104 -8.94 2.54 -6.63
C ASN A 104 -7.53 3.13 -6.71
N THR A 105 -6.57 2.35 -7.22
CA THR A 105 -5.21 2.82 -7.50
C THR A 105 -4.89 2.70 -8.99
N THR A 106 -4.41 3.80 -9.59
CA THR A 106 -3.88 3.78 -10.96
C THR A 106 -2.52 3.11 -11.05
N ARG A 107 -1.82 3.01 -9.91
CA ARG A 107 -0.44 2.58 -9.87
C ARG A 107 -0.34 1.09 -10.16
N GLY A 108 0.56 0.72 -11.09
CA GLY A 108 0.74 -0.67 -11.52
C GLY A 108 -0.28 -1.14 -12.55
N LEU A 109 -1.26 -0.30 -12.92
CA LEU A 109 -2.24 -0.57 -13.97
C LEU A 109 -1.91 0.16 -15.28
N GLU A 110 -0.82 0.94 -15.33
CA GLU A 110 -0.47 1.78 -16.49
C GLU A 110 -0.26 0.95 -17.75
N TYR A 111 0.28 -0.26 -17.63
CA TYR A 111 0.48 -1.18 -18.76
C TYR A 111 -0.61 -2.24 -18.91
N ARG A 112 -1.73 -2.06 -18.20
CA ARG A 112 -2.96 -2.84 -18.36
C ARG A 112 -3.98 -2.15 -19.25
N THR A 113 -3.85 -0.84 -19.47
CA THR A 113 -4.58 -0.11 -20.51
C THR A 113 -4.09 -0.52 -21.90
N GLN A 114 -4.93 -0.32 -22.92
CA GLN A 114 -4.57 -0.59 -24.31
C GLN A 114 -3.34 0.22 -24.75
N GLU A 115 -3.30 1.51 -24.43
CA GLU A 115 -2.18 2.40 -24.77
C GLU A 115 -0.87 1.94 -24.10
N GLY A 116 -0.90 1.65 -22.80
CA GLY A 116 0.29 1.19 -22.09
C GLY A 116 0.74 -0.19 -22.59
N ALA A 117 -0.20 -1.11 -22.82
CA ALA A 117 0.12 -2.41 -23.38
C ALA A 117 0.80 -2.29 -24.76
N TRP A 118 0.31 -1.39 -25.62
CA TRP A 118 0.91 -1.08 -26.92
C TRP A 118 2.30 -0.47 -26.78
N ALA A 119 2.47 0.56 -25.94
CA ALA A 119 3.76 1.19 -25.70
C ALA A 119 4.82 0.20 -25.20
N ARG A 120 4.44 -0.73 -24.29
CA ARG A 120 5.34 -1.80 -23.83
C ARG A 120 5.70 -2.76 -24.96
N TYR A 121 4.74 -3.13 -25.80
CA TYR A 121 4.97 -3.99 -26.96
C TYR A 121 5.93 -3.33 -27.95
N GLU A 122 5.69 -2.07 -28.33
CA GLU A 122 6.56 -1.32 -29.24
C GLU A 122 7.98 -1.20 -28.71
N ASN A 123 8.15 -0.79 -27.44
CA ASN A 123 9.48 -0.67 -26.84
C ASN A 123 10.27 -2.00 -26.89
N LYS A 124 9.59 -3.12 -26.63
CA LYS A 124 10.20 -4.45 -26.70
C LYS A 124 10.53 -4.84 -28.14
N ARG A 125 9.57 -4.67 -29.05
CA ARG A 125 9.72 -4.99 -30.48
C ARG A 125 10.88 -4.20 -31.09
N ASP A 126 10.94 -2.90 -30.85
CA ASP A 126 11.95 -2.02 -31.42
C ASP A 126 13.35 -2.38 -30.91
N ALA A 127 13.50 -2.65 -29.61
CA ALA A 127 14.77 -3.09 -29.04
C ALA A 127 15.22 -4.45 -29.60
N TYR A 128 14.30 -5.39 -29.81
CA TYR A 128 14.61 -6.69 -30.39
C TYR A 128 15.00 -6.59 -31.86
N ASN A 129 14.22 -5.86 -32.66
CA ASN A 129 14.52 -5.67 -34.07
C ASN A 129 15.88 -4.98 -34.25
N ALA A 130 16.19 -3.97 -33.45
CA ALA A 130 17.49 -3.29 -33.52
C ALA A 130 18.67 -4.23 -33.24
N VAL A 131 18.53 -5.15 -32.27
CA VAL A 131 19.56 -6.15 -31.98
C VAL A 131 19.68 -7.18 -33.12
N LEU A 132 18.55 -7.68 -33.63
CA LEU A 132 18.55 -8.66 -34.73
C LEU A 132 19.13 -8.06 -36.02
N ASP A 133 18.77 -6.82 -36.35
CA ASP A 133 19.29 -6.11 -37.52
C ASP A 133 20.82 -5.92 -37.42
N GLU A 134 21.35 -5.61 -36.23
CA GLU A 134 22.79 -5.52 -36.00
C GLU A 134 23.47 -6.88 -36.12
N GLN A 135 22.88 -7.93 -35.53
CA GLN A 135 23.39 -9.30 -35.65
C GLN A 135 23.46 -9.75 -37.12
N ASP A 136 22.44 -9.42 -37.91
CA ASP A 136 22.41 -9.71 -39.34
C ASP A 136 23.47 -8.90 -40.11
N ARG A 137 23.75 -7.64 -39.74
CA ARG A 137 24.86 -6.87 -40.31
C ARG A 137 26.21 -7.50 -39.99
N GLN A 138 26.42 -7.90 -38.73
CA GLN A 138 27.61 -8.57 -38.24
C GLN A 138 27.86 -9.90 -38.95
N TRP A 139 26.80 -10.69 -39.16
CA TRP A 139 26.87 -11.94 -39.93
C TRP A 139 27.35 -11.70 -41.36
N LYS A 140 26.79 -10.72 -42.07
CA LYS A 140 27.12 -10.45 -43.48
C LYS A 140 28.60 -10.09 -43.70
N VAL A 141 29.27 -9.54 -42.69
CA VAL A 141 30.69 -9.15 -42.74
C VAL A 141 31.62 -10.11 -41.98
N ASP A 142 31.08 -11.18 -41.42
CA ASP A 142 31.80 -12.14 -40.60
C ASP A 142 32.58 -11.50 -39.43
N LYS A 143 31.91 -10.66 -38.64
CA LYS A 143 32.50 -9.99 -37.47
C LYS A 143 31.54 -10.06 -36.30
N ASP A 144 32.01 -10.55 -35.16
CA ASP A 144 31.27 -10.56 -33.90
C ASP A 144 31.71 -9.39 -33.00
N ASP A 145 30.82 -8.43 -32.74
CA ASP A 145 31.07 -7.23 -31.92
C ASP A 145 29.96 -7.05 -30.89
N GLU A 146 30.15 -7.64 -29.71
CA GLU A 146 29.19 -7.62 -28.60
C GLU A 146 28.94 -6.21 -28.05
N GLN A 147 29.98 -5.37 -28.03
CA GLN A 147 29.86 -4.00 -27.53
C GLN A 147 28.95 -3.15 -28.43
N ARG A 148 28.99 -3.41 -29.74
CA ARG A 148 28.09 -2.76 -30.69
C ARG A 148 26.63 -3.17 -30.48
N ILE A 149 26.35 -4.45 -30.27
CA ILE A 149 24.99 -4.95 -29.96
C ILE A 149 24.49 -4.34 -28.65
N ARG A 150 25.33 -4.34 -27.60
CA ARG A 150 25.01 -3.71 -26.31
C ARG A 150 24.65 -2.24 -26.48
N LYS A 151 25.46 -1.48 -27.23
CA LYS A 151 25.21 -0.05 -27.47
C LYS A 151 23.85 0.17 -28.12
N ILE A 152 23.53 -0.58 -29.18
CA ILE A 152 22.25 -0.47 -29.88
C ILE A 152 21.07 -0.80 -28.95
N TYR A 153 21.18 -1.86 -28.15
CA TYR A 153 20.14 -2.17 -27.17
C TYR A 153 19.96 -1.06 -26.12
N LEU A 154 21.06 -0.48 -25.64
CA LEU A 154 21.02 0.66 -24.70
C LEU A 154 20.35 1.87 -25.31
N ASP A 155 20.65 2.20 -26.57
CA ASP A 155 20.03 3.33 -27.28
C ASP A 155 18.48 3.19 -27.30
N HIS A 156 17.95 1.97 -27.46
CA HIS A 156 16.51 1.71 -27.46
C HIS A 156 15.88 1.58 -26.06
N SER A 157 16.63 1.10 -25.06
CA SER A 157 16.12 0.86 -23.70
C SER A 157 16.24 2.07 -22.77
N THR A 158 17.10 3.06 -23.08
CA THR A 158 17.33 4.26 -22.26
C THR A 158 16.04 5.05 -22.00
N LYS A 159 15.18 5.22 -23.01
CA LYS A 159 13.87 5.87 -22.85
C LYS A 159 12.99 5.21 -21.77
N CYS A 160 13.07 3.90 -21.62
CA CYS A 160 12.31 3.17 -20.60
C CYS A 160 12.91 3.38 -19.21
N ALA A 161 14.25 3.42 -19.12
CA ALA A 161 14.94 3.74 -17.88
C ALA A 161 14.61 5.17 -17.40
N ASP A 162 14.67 6.16 -18.30
CA ASP A 162 14.31 7.55 -18.01
C ASP A 162 12.86 7.66 -17.54
N ALA A 163 11.93 7.01 -18.26
CA ALA A 163 10.52 6.97 -17.87
C ALA A 163 10.32 6.35 -16.47
N ALA A 164 11.09 5.30 -16.12
CA ALA A 164 11.05 4.70 -14.80
C ALA A 164 11.60 5.64 -13.72
N VAL A 165 12.68 6.38 -13.99
CA VAL A 165 13.25 7.37 -13.07
C VAL A 165 12.27 8.50 -12.80
N VAL A 166 11.71 9.11 -13.86
CA VAL A 166 10.71 10.19 -13.74
C VAL A 166 9.51 9.73 -12.92
N ARG A 167 9.06 8.50 -13.17
CA ARG A 167 7.96 7.87 -12.44
C ARG A 167 8.31 7.66 -10.97
N GLY A 168 9.48 7.11 -10.66
CA GLY A 168 9.94 6.90 -9.29
C GLY A 168 10.01 8.20 -8.47
N VAL A 169 10.50 9.29 -9.08
CA VAL A 169 10.53 10.62 -8.44
C VAL A 169 9.11 11.13 -8.13
N LYS A 170 8.15 10.88 -9.03
CA LYS A 170 6.75 11.24 -8.80
C LYS A 170 6.17 10.44 -7.62
N ASP A 171 6.43 9.14 -7.57
CA ASP A 171 5.95 8.26 -6.50
C ASP A 171 6.56 8.63 -5.15
N GLU A 172 7.84 8.96 -5.12
CA GLU A 172 8.53 9.43 -3.92
C GLU A 172 7.83 10.66 -3.34
N ARG A 173 7.53 11.65 -4.19
CA ARG A 173 6.83 12.88 -3.77
C ARG A 173 5.43 12.59 -3.24
N GLU A 174 4.71 11.68 -3.89
CA GLU A 174 3.37 11.28 -3.47
C GLU A 174 3.40 10.53 -2.13
N ALA A 175 4.33 9.59 -1.95
CA ALA A 175 4.53 8.88 -0.70
C ALA A 175 4.89 9.84 0.46
N ILE A 176 5.79 10.80 0.22
CA ILE A 176 6.14 11.84 1.20
C ILE A 176 4.89 12.64 1.60
N ARG A 177 4.05 13.02 0.63
CA ARG A 177 2.81 13.76 0.88
C ARG A 177 1.85 12.96 1.75
N LEU A 178 1.57 11.71 1.38
CA LEU A 178 0.66 10.82 2.13
C LEU A 178 1.16 10.57 3.56
N HIS A 179 2.47 10.35 3.74
CA HIS A 179 3.06 10.21 5.07
C HIS A 179 2.96 11.49 5.92
N ALA A 180 3.10 12.66 5.31
CA ALA A 180 2.93 13.94 6.00
C ALA A 180 1.48 14.16 6.44
N GLU A 181 0.51 13.87 5.57
CA GLU A 181 -0.93 13.95 5.85
C GLU A 181 -1.35 13.01 6.98
N GLU A 182 -0.92 11.74 6.93
CA GLU A 182 -1.22 10.77 7.98
C GLU A 182 -0.56 11.15 9.31
N ARG A 183 0.67 11.65 9.29
CA ARG A 183 1.33 12.17 10.50
C ARG A 183 0.54 13.34 11.10
N ALA A 184 0.07 14.28 10.28
CA ALA A 184 -0.75 15.40 10.74
C ALA A 184 -2.08 14.92 11.36
N ARG A 185 -2.74 13.93 10.73
CA ARG A 185 -3.96 13.31 11.23
C ARG A 185 -3.75 12.66 12.60
N LEU A 186 -2.69 11.88 12.76
CA LEU A 186 -2.34 11.25 14.03
C LEU A 186 -2.02 12.28 15.12
N GLN A 187 -1.26 13.32 14.80
CA GLN A 187 -0.97 14.41 15.74
C GLN A 187 -2.24 15.13 16.20
N ALA A 188 -3.16 15.41 15.28
CA ALA A 188 -4.46 16.01 15.61
C ALA A 188 -5.30 15.10 16.52
N ALA A 189 -5.31 13.78 16.26
CA ALA A 189 -6.00 12.81 17.08
C ALA A 189 -5.41 12.72 18.50
N VAL A 190 -4.09 12.71 18.62
CA VAL A 190 -3.36 12.72 19.91
C VAL A 190 -3.69 14.00 20.69
N LYS A 191 -3.67 15.16 20.03
CA LYS A 191 -4.03 16.44 20.67
C LYS A 191 -5.46 16.43 21.20
N ARG A 192 -6.44 15.99 20.38
CA ARG A 192 -7.85 15.85 20.81
C ARG A 192 -8.00 14.88 21.98
N ALA A 193 -7.25 13.78 21.99
CA ALA A 193 -7.25 12.83 23.10
C ALA A 193 -6.67 13.43 24.39
N ALA A 194 -5.59 14.21 24.28
CA ALA A 194 -5.00 14.93 25.41
C ALA A 194 -5.97 15.97 26.00
N GLU A 195 -6.63 16.76 25.15
CA GLU A 195 -7.65 17.74 25.57
C GLU A 195 -8.83 17.07 26.29
N ARG A 196 -9.31 15.93 25.77
CA ARG A 196 -10.37 15.13 26.43
C ARG A 196 -9.93 14.61 27.80
N ARG A 197 -8.67 14.13 27.92
CA ARG A 197 -8.10 13.70 29.21
C ARG A 197 -8.00 14.87 30.20
N ALA A 198 -7.55 16.04 29.74
CA ALA A 198 -7.46 17.24 30.55
C ALA A 198 -8.84 17.68 31.08
N LYS A 199 -9.87 17.69 30.23
CA LYS A 199 -11.26 18.00 30.63
C LYS A 199 -11.78 17.03 31.69
N LYS A 200 -11.62 15.72 31.48
CA LYS A 200 -12.03 14.69 32.46
C LYS A 200 -11.30 14.85 33.80
N LEU A 201 -10.00 15.18 33.76
CA LEU A 201 -9.23 15.43 34.98
C LEU A 201 -9.72 16.67 35.73
N ALA A 202 -10.07 17.74 35.01
CA ALA A 202 -10.64 18.95 35.58
C ALA A 202 -12.03 18.70 36.21
N GLU A 203 -12.91 17.96 35.54
CA GLU A 203 -14.21 17.54 36.08
C GLU A 203 -14.06 16.68 37.33
N LYS A 204 -13.16 15.69 37.31
CA LYS A 204 -12.86 14.85 38.48
C LYS A 204 -12.35 15.67 39.66
N LYS A 205 -11.51 16.68 39.42
CA LYS A 205 -11.04 17.62 40.46
C LYS A 205 -12.19 18.45 41.04
N LYS A 206 -13.09 18.99 40.20
CA LYS A 206 -14.29 19.73 40.64
C LYS A 206 -15.20 18.86 41.51
N LEU A 207 -15.49 17.62 41.06
CA LEU A 207 -16.33 16.69 41.81
C LEU A 207 -15.73 16.32 43.16
N LYS A 208 -14.40 16.10 43.22
CA LYS A 208 -13.70 15.84 44.49
C LYS A 208 -13.80 17.02 45.46
N LYS A 209 -13.72 18.26 44.96
CA LYS A 209 -13.88 19.48 45.76
C LYS A 209 -15.30 19.59 46.36
N LEU A 210 -16.34 19.37 45.54
CA LEU A 210 -17.72 19.38 46.01
C LEU A 210 -17.99 18.29 47.06
N LEU A 211 -17.39 17.10 46.89
CA LEU A 211 -17.47 16.00 47.86
C LEU A 211 -16.80 16.35 49.19
N SER A 212 -15.66 17.06 49.18
CA SER A 212 -15.03 17.52 50.43
C SER A 212 -15.86 18.58 51.14
N GLU A 213 -16.45 19.54 50.41
CA GLU A 213 -17.32 20.59 50.97
C GLU A 213 -18.61 20.01 51.56
N SER A 214 -19.19 18.99 50.92
CA SER A 214 -20.39 18.31 51.45
C SER A 214 -20.09 17.52 52.74
N LYS A 215 -18.87 16.96 52.86
CA LYS A 215 -18.45 16.24 54.06
C LYS A 215 -18.28 17.17 55.27
N SER A 216 -17.69 18.35 55.09
CA SER A 216 -17.55 19.32 56.19
C SER A 216 -18.90 19.80 56.73
N ILE A 217 -19.88 20.03 55.85
CA ILE A 217 -21.25 20.42 56.26
C ILE A 217 -21.94 19.28 57.05
N ALA A 218 -21.73 18.03 56.64
CA ALA A 218 -22.29 16.86 57.35
C ALA A 218 -21.68 16.67 58.76
N ASP A 219 -20.41 17.00 58.94
CA ASP A 219 -19.77 16.91 60.27
C ASP A 219 -20.21 18.05 61.20
N GLU A 220 -20.45 19.26 60.69
CA GLU A 220 -21.03 20.36 61.50
C GLU A 220 -22.46 20.05 61.96
N THR A 221 -23.30 19.50 61.08
CA THR A 221 -24.71 19.16 61.39
C THR A 221 -24.87 18.00 62.37
N LYS A 222 -23.90 17.07 62.46
CA LYS A 222 -23.87 16.00 63.49
C LYS A 222 -23.54 16.52 64.88
N SER A 223 -22.85 17.66 65.02
CA SER A 223 -22.55 18.23 66.34
C SER A 223 -23.80 18.82 67.04
N VAL A 224 -24.80 19.25 66.27
CA VAL A 224 -25.99 19.96 66.78
C VAL A 224 -27.13 19.02 67.20
N THR A 225 -27.17 17.77 66.74
CA THR A 225 -28.30 16.84 66.97
C THR A 225 -28.07 15.78 68.06
N SER A 226 -27.03 15.91 68.89
CA SER A 226 -26.70 14.95 69.96
C SER A 226 -27.58 15.00 71.22
N LYS A 227 -28.67 15.76 71.24
CA LYS A 227 -29.68 15.72 72.32
C LYS A 227 -31.03 15.31 71.73
N LYS A 228 -31.54 14.16 72.21
CA LYS A 228 -32.94 13.68 72.09
C LYS A 228 -33.22 12.71 70.93
N SER A 229 -32.97 11.42 71.18
CA SER A 229 -34.03 10.39 71.20
C SER A 229 -33.43 8.98 71.31
N LYS A 230 -33.69 8.35 72.45
CA LYS A 230 -33.66 6.90 72.72
C LYS A 230 -35.11 6.45 72.54
N VAL A 231 -35.43 5.52 71.63
CA VAL A 231 -36.61 4.61 71.65
C VAL A 231 -36.67 3.73 70.39
N SER A 232 -36.98 2.44 70.63
CA SER A 232 -37.45 1.33 69.77
C SER A 232 -36.64 0.97 68.51
N SER A 233 -35.94 -0.16 68.45
CA SER A 233 -36.41 -1.56 68.36
C SER A 233 -37.05 -1.96 67.01
N GLU A 234 -36.58 -3.10 66.50
CA GLU A 234 -37.19 -3.97 65.50
C GLU A 234 -37.35 -3.45 64.05
N THR A 235 -36.61 -4.05 63.11
CA THR A 235 -37.10 -5.26 62.43
C THR A 235 -36.07 -5.68 61.37
N LYS A 236 -35.73 -6.97 61.45
CA LYS A 236 -34.82 -7.72 60.62
C LYS A 236 -35.55 -8.06 59.31
N MET A 237 -35.15 -7.51 58.16
CA MET A 237 -35.46 -8.14 56.86
C MET A 237 -34.23 -8.17 55.96
N LYS A 238 -33.80 -9.41 55.76
CA LYS A 238 -32.72 -9.90 54.93
C LYS A 238 -33.26 -9.97 53.50
N SER A 239 -32.83 -9.10 52.59
CA SER A 239 -33.03 -9.33 51.14
C SER A 239 -31.69 -9.21 50.42
N THR A 240 -31.16 -10.37 50.05
CA THR A 240 -29.98 -10.55 49.22
C THR A 240 -30.44 -10.44 47.78
N VAL A 241 -30.36 -9.25 47.20
CA VAL A 241 -30.62 -9.04 45.76
C VAL A 241 -29.28 -9.13 45.03
N MET A 242 -29.10 -10.24 44.31
CA MET A 242 -28.01 -10.50 43.38
C MET A 242 -28.05 -9.49 42.22
N PRO A 243 -26.92 -8.87 41.83
CA PRO A 243 -26.89 -8.08 40.61
C PRO A 243 -26.94 -9.01 39.39
N GLU A 244 -28.08 -8.99 38.70
CA GLU A 244 -28.24 -9.57 37.37
C GLU A 244 -27.13 -9.06 36.43
N LYS A 245 -26.27 -10.00 36.02
CA LYS A 245 -25.36 -9.82 34.89
C LYS A 245 -26.20 -9.68 33.62
N LYS A 246 -26.42 -8.43 33.18
CA LYS A 246 -26.88 -8.17 31.81
C LYS A 246 -25.76 -8.49 30.83
N GLU A 247 -25.73 -9.74 30.37
CA GLU A 247 -25.06 -10.14 29.13
C GLU A 247 -25.63 -9.31 27.97
N LYS A 248 -24.88 -8.28 27.59
CA LYS A 248 -25.10 -7.64 26.29
C LYS A 248 -24.66 -8.63 25.21
N LYS A 249 -25.64 -9.37 24.68
CA LYS A 249 -25.58 -9.99 23.35
C LYS A 249 -25.22 -8.91 22.32
N LEU A 250 -23.92 -8.82 22.01
CA LEU A 250 -23.43 -8.28 20.74
C LEU A 250 -23.86 -9.30 19.66
N LYS A 251 -25.12 -9.22 19.24
CA LYS A 251 -25.57 -9.83 18.00
C LYS A 251 -24.90 -9.07 16.85
N SER A 252 -23.93 -9.75 16.25
CA SER A 252 -23.56 -9.71 14.84
C SER A 252 -24.53 -8.91 13.96
N ALA A 253 -24.23 -7.63 13.78
CA ALA A 253 -24.66 -6.85 12.62
C ALA A 253 -23.61 -7.03 11.51
N LEU A 254 -23.42 -8.28 11.06
CA LEU A 254 -22.86 -8.62 9.76
C LEU A 254 -23.99 -9.27 8.97
N SER A 255 -25.05 -8.48 8.79
CA SER A 255 -26.20 -8.80 7.97
C SER A 255 -25.90 -8.28 6.57
N SER A 256 -25.43 -9.18 5.71
CA SER A 256 -25.84 -9.29 4.31
C SER A 256 -25.93 -7.96 3.54
N SER A 257 -24.80 -7.45 3.06
CA SER A 257 -24.82 -6.75 1.78
C SER A 257 -25.09 -7.80 0.71
N SER A 258 -26.37 -8.05 0.42
CA SER A 258 -26.76 -8.76 -0.79
C SER A 258 -26.23 -7.92 -1.96
N LEU A 259 -25.14 -8.40 -2.57
CA LEU A 259 -24.73 -7.99 -3.90
C LEU A 259 -25.90 -8.29 -4.83
N GLY A 260 -26.75 -7.28 -5.01
CA GLY A 260 -27.81 -7.32 -5.98
C GLY A 260 -27.19 -7.55 -7.35
N ASP A 261 -27.66 -8.58 -8.03
CA ASP A 261 -27.46 -8.83 -9.45
C ASP A 261 -27.85 -7.59 -10.25
N ARG A 262 -26.91 -6.63 -10.39
CA ARG A 262 -26.99 -5.61 -11.42
C ARG A 262 -26.70 -6.29 -12.75
N LYS A 263 -27.76 -6.80 -13.37
CA LYS A 263 -27.77 -7.11 -14.80
C LYS A 263 -27.30 -5.87 -15.56
N MET A 264 -26.05 -5.92 -16.04
CA MET A 264 -25.43 -4.95 -16.96
C MET A 264 -26.20 -4.94 -18.29
N LYS A 265 -27.35 -4.25 -18.33
CA LYS A 265 -28.05 -3.88 -19.56
C LYS A 265 -27.41 -2.60 -20.11
N GLY A 266 -26.23 -2.70 -20.71
CA GLY A 266 -25.51 -1.48 -21.16
C GLY A 266 -24.70 -1.59 -22.45
N THR A 267 -24.31 -2.78 -22.90
CA THR A 267 -23.31 -2.90 -23.99
C THR A 267 -23.91 -2.86 -25.41
N THR A 268 -25.23 -2.90 -25.58
CA THR A 268 -25.87 -2.85 -26.90
C THR A 268 -25.95 -1.46 -27.52
N SER A 269 -25.70 -0.38 -26.77
CA SER A 269 -25.82 1.00 -27.28
C SER A 269 -24.60 1.45 -28.10
N LEU A 270 -23.39 1.01 -27.74
CA LEU A 270 -22.16 1.42 -28.45
C LEU A 270 -22.00 0.72 -29.81
N ARG A 271 -22.40 -0.55 -29.92
CA ARG A 271 -22.32 -1.30 -31.19
C ARG A 271 -23.22 -0.71 -32.28
N LYS A 272 -24.42 -0.23 -31.92
CA LYS A 272 -25.33 0.48 -32.84
C LYS A 272 -24.84 1.87 -33.26
N LYS A 273 -24.00 2.53 -32.46
CA LYS A 273 -23.38 3.80 -32.87
C LYS A 273 -22.22 3.59 -33.85
N LEU A 274 -21.46 2.49 -33.70
CA LEU A 274 -20.38 2.15 -34.62
C LEU A 274 -20.93 1.73 -36.00
N GLU A 275 -21.95 0.88 -36.05
CA GLU A 275 -22.59 0.45 -37.30
C GLU A 275 -23.24 1.61 -38.09
N ARG A 276 -23.69 2.67 -37.40
CA ARG A 276 -24.23 3.87 -38.07
C ARG A 276 -23.15 4.77 -38.66
N ALA A 277 -21.93 4.74 -38.12
CA ALA A 277 -20.81 5.51 -38.65
C ALA A 277 -20.22 4.86 -39.91
N GLU A 278 -20.19 3.52 -39.97
CA GLU A 278 -19.74 2.79 -41.16
C GLU A 278 -20.75 2.83 -42.32
N ALA A 279 -22.05 2.93 -42.05
CA ALA A 279 -23.08 3.04 -43.10
C ALA A 279 -23.19 4.44 -43.76
N GLN A 280 -22.41 5.42 -43.31
CA GLN A 280 -22.39 6.79 -43.85
C GLN A 280 -21.11 7.09 -44.67
N GLN A 281 -20.25 6.10 -44.89
CA GLN A 281 -19.14 6.14 -45.84
C GLN A 281 -19.48 5.31 -47.08
#